data_AF-V5EUU5-F1
#
_entry.id   AF-V5EUU5-F1
#
_cell.length_a   1.000
_cell.length_b   1.000
_cell.length_c   1.000
_cell.angle_alpha   90.00
_cell.angle_beta   90.00
_cell.angle_gamma   90.00
#
_symmetry.space_group_name_H-M   'P 1'
#
loop_
_entity.id
_entity.type
_entity.pdbx_description
1 polymer ?
#
loop_
_entity_poly.entity_id
_entity_poly.type
_entity_poly.pdbx_seq_one_letter_code
_entity_poly.pdbx_strand_id
1 'polypeptide(L)'
;MLRATEQLTWLAPLDKFKRGYETIDPSSGRKGSAGDNVDWQYVSGKHLRCKVLSTQASDKGQSSLDASSQTDRLLLSQEATNDRQLRVIVECGPFEDKRLATSKSAIDLKLPSFSQTASPLVLSDVDVVRVNRVYFHTEYRLKAVIVYRQNKCVLLRMLDERDVNKAVRLQLEFQKDEDVETFLSLIEVGHSAVAIFVMTSH
;
A
#
# COMPACT_ATOMS: atom_id res chain seq x y z
N MET A 1 25.03 -1.12 16.11
CA MET A 1 25.02 0.03 15.17
C MET A 1 23.58 0.20 14.70
N LEU A 2 22.87 1.23 15.18
CA LEU A 2 21.45 1.46 14.85
C LEU A 2 21.38 2.20 13.50
N ARG A 3 20.87 1.55 12.45
CA ARG A 3 20.62 2.21 11.16
C ARG A 3 19.36 3.08 11.31
N ALA A 4 19.43 4.34 10.90
CA ALA A 4 18.24 5.19 10.85
C ALA A 4 17.34 4.74 9.68
N THR A 5 16.07 4.48 9.95
CA THR A 5 15.05 4.21 8.93
C THR A 5 14.27 5.48 8.66
N GLU A 6 14.24 5.94 7.41
CA GLU A 6 13.39 7.05 7.00
C GLU A 6 12.01 6.49 6.64
N GLN A 7 10.97 7.01 7.32
CA GLN A 7 9.59 6.62 7.06
C GLN A 7 8.89 7.75 6.30
N LEU A 8 8.55 7.49 5.04
CA LEU A 8 7.69 8.34 4.24
C LEU A 8 6.23 7.91 4.47
N THR A 9 5.38 8.86 4.87
CA THR A 9 3.95 8.66 5.02
C THR A 9 3.21 9.56 4.03
N TRP A 10 2.41 8.97 3.16
CA TRP A 10 1.51 9.68 2.27
C TRP A 10 0.06 9.31 2.58
N LEU A 11 -0.84 10.28 2.41
CA LEU A 11 -2.26 10.17 2.76
C LEU A 11 -3.11 10.86 1.70
N ALA A 12 -4.15 10.19 1.22
CA ALA A 12 -5.12 10.76 0.30
C ALA A 12 -6.56 10.30 0.61
N PRO A 13 -7.58 11.14 0.37
CA PRO A 13 -8.97 10.76 0.52
C PRO A 13 -9.43 9.84 -0.62
N LEU A 14 -10.36 8.93 -0.30
CA LEU A 14 -11.01 8.04 -1.27
C LEU A 14 -12.51 8.34 -1.34
N ASP A 15 -13.10 8.20 -2.51
CA ASP A 15 -14.56 8.23 -2.69
C ASP A 15 -15.18 6.87 -2.40
N LYS A 16 -14.54 5.81 -2.90
CA LYS A 16 -14.98 4.43 -2.75
C LYS A 16 -13.78 3.51 -2.51
N PHE A 17 -14.05 2.47 -1.73
CA PHE A 17 -13.13 1.38 -1.47
C PHE A 17 -13.87 0.06 -1.66
N LYS A 18 -13.22 -0.89 -2.33
CA LYS A 18 -13.69 -2.27 -2.35
C LYS A 18 -12.57 -3.22 -2.00
N ARG A 19 -12.90 -4.25 -1.23
CA ARG A 19 -12.01 -5.37 -0.93
C ARG A 19 -12.66 -6.66 -1.36
N GLY A 20 -11.96 -7.48 -2.12
CA GLY A 20 -12.45 -8.77 -2.61
C GLY A 20 -11.46 -9.89 -2.32
N TYR A 21 -11.99 -11.10 -2.15
CA TYR A 21 -11.21 -12.33 -2.05
C TYR A 21 -11.53 -13.20 -3.26
N GLU A 22 -10.51 -13.61 -3.99
CA GLU A 22 -10.59 -14.40 -5.22
C GLU A 22 -9.99 -15.78 -4.96
N THR A 23 -10.68 -16.84 -5.39
CA THR A 23 -10.10 -18.18 -5.48
C THR A 23 -9.75 -18.46 -6.94
N ILE A 24 -8.46 -18.70 -7.20
CA ILE A 24 -7.90 -19.00 -8.51
C ILE A 24 -8.05 -20.50 -8.73
N ASP A 25 -9.04 -20.90 -9.51
CA ASP A 25 -9.27 -22.31 -9.83
C ASP A 25 -8.43 -22.68 -11.08
N PRO A 26 -7.36 -23.50 -10.96
CA PRO A 26 -6.52 -23.85 -12.10
C PRO A 26 -7.24 -24.74 -13.13
N SER A 27 -8.43 -25.25 -12.78
CA SER A 27 -9.22 -26.21 -13.56
C SER A 27 -10.21 -25.57 -14.54
N SER A 28 -10.50 -24.27 -14.43
CA SER A 28 -11.50 -23.58 -15.27
C SER A 28 -10.96 -23.17 -16.65
N GLY A 29 -10.49 -24.15 -17.41
CA GLY A 29 -9.95 -23.96 -18.77
C GLY A 29 -11.00 -23.92 -19.89
N ARG A 30 -12.31 -23.86 -19.60
CA ARG A 30 -13.35 -23.91 -20.65
C ARG A 30 -14.57 -23.03 -20.36
N LYS A 31 -14.85 -22.18 -21.36
CA LYS A 31 -16.08 -21.43 -21.67
C LYS A 31 -16.38 -20.20 -20.80
N GLY A 32 -16.55 -19.08 -21.51
CA GLY A 32 -16.83 -17.75 -20.98
C GLY A 32 -18.06 -17.66 -20.10
N SER A 33 -18.08 -16.60 -19.31
CA SER A 33 -18.98 -16.33 -18.17
C SER A 33 -18.52 -16.94 -16.84
N ALA A 34 -17.20 -16.98 -16.59
CA ALA A 34 -16.70 -16.92 -15.22
C ALA A 34 -16.99 -15.51 -14.69
N GLY A 35 -18.17 -15.32 -14.08
CA GLY A 35 -18.36 -14.20 -13.17
C GLY A 35 -17.18 -14.22 -12.22
N ASP A 36 -16.43 -13.12 -12.20
CA ASP A 36 -15.30 -12.87 -11.31
C ASP A 36 -15.74 -13.28 -9.89
N ASN A 37 -15.39 -14.51 -9.46
CA ASN A 37 -15.88 -15.12 -8.22
C ASN A 37 -15.12 -14.49 -7.07
N VAL A 38 -15.40 -13.22 -6.87
CA VAL A 38 -14.75 -12.33 -5.95
C VAL A 38 -15.81 -11.83 -4.99
N ASP A 39 -15.69 -12.23 -3.74
CA ASP A 39 -16.59 -11.79 -2.68
C ASP A 39 -16.24 -10.35 -2.29
N TRP A 40 -16.83 -9.38 -3.00
CA TRP A 40 -16.57 -7.96 -2.81
C TRP A 40 -17.29 -7.40 -1.57
N GLN A 41 -16.50 -6.72 -0.75
CA GLN A 41 -16.95 -5.86 0.34
C GLN A 41 -16.77 -4.40 -0.09
N TYR A 42 -17.85 -3.63 -0.01
CA TYR A 42 -17.91 -2.25 -0.50
C TYR A 42 -17.98 -1.29 0.68
N VAL A 43 -17.17 -0.24 0.62
CA VAL A 43 -17.22 0.87 1.57
C VAL A 43 -17.14 2.17 0.79
N SER A 44 -18.04 3.10 1.06
CA SER A 44 -18.02 4.45 0.47
C SER A 44 -18.27 5.48 1.56
N GLY A 45 -17.72 6.68 1.38
CA GLY A 45 -17.95 7.78 2.31
C GLY A 45 -16.76 8.72 2.43
N LYS A 46 -17.04 9.95 2.90
CA LYS A 46 -16.08 11.04 3.01
C LYS A 46 -14.98 10.83 4.06
N HIS A 47 -15.10 9.79 4.86
CA HIS A 47 -14.18 9.42 5.93
C HIS A 47 -13.15 8.38 5.50
N LEU A 48 -13.20 7.94 4.24
CA LEU A 48 -12.27 6.98 3.68
C LEU A 48 -10.97 7.64 3.26
N ARG A 49 -9.86 7.00 3.62
CA ARG A 49 -8.53 7.43 3.23
C ARG A 49 -7.62 6.26 2.91
N CYS A 50 -6.75 6.48 1.94
CA CYS A 50 -5.61 5.63 1.65
C CYS A 50 -4.38 6.24 2.30
N LYS A 51 -3.67 5.44 3.08
CA LYS A 51 -2.39 5.76 3.69
C LYS A 51 -1.34 4.83 3.11
N VAL A 52 -0.26 5.39 2.59
CA VAL A 52 0.90 4.62 2.12
C VAL A 52 2.06 4.91 3.06
N LEU A 53 2.59 3.86 3.66
CA LEU A 53 3.81 3.92 4.47
C LEU A 53 4.93 3.27 3.69
N SER A 54 5.98 4.03 3.40
CA SER A 54 7.21 3.52 2.81
C SER A 54 8.34 3.69 3.82
N THR A 55 9.02 2.61 4.18
CA THR A 55 10.27 2.68 4.94
C THR A 55 11.44 2.46 3.99
N GLN A 56 12.46 3.31 4.11
CA GLN A 56 13.73 3.13 3.41
C GLN A 56 14.86 3.19 4.43
N ALA A 57 15.86 2.33 4.25
CA ALA A 57 17.11 2.46 5.00
C ALA A 57 17.72 3.82 4.63
N SER A 58 18.00 4.67 5.63
CA SER A 58 18.64 5.96 5.38
C SER A 58 20.07 5.72 4.89
N ASP A 59 20.37 6.19 3.68
CA ASP A 59 21.73 6.16 3.10
C ASP A 59 22.68 7.18 3.76
N LYS A 60 22.19 7.96 4.74
CA LYS A 60 23.01 8.92 5.49
C LYS A 60 23.79 8.20 6.60
N GLY A 61 24.79 7.44 6.19
CA GLY A 61 25.56 6.65 7.15
C GLY A 61 26.86 6.01 6.67
N GLN A 62 27.54 6.53 5.64
CA GLN A 62 28.97 6.22 5.43
C GLN A 62 29.66 7.19 4.46
N SER A 63 29.86 8.44 4.89
CA SER A 63 30.98 9.25 4.40
C SER A 63 32.11 9.18 5.42
N SER A 64 32.75 8.01 5.54
CA SER A 64 34.07 7.92 6.16
C SER A 64 35.06 7.62 5.05
N LEU A 65 35.90 8.63 4.79
CA LEU A 65 37.22 8.48 4.19
C LEU A 65 37.85 7.15 4.64
N ASP A 66 38.22 6.28 3.71
CA ASP A 66 39.62 5.90 3.55
C ASP A 66 39.80 4.93 2.39
N ALA A 67 40.97 5.07 1.78
CA ALA A 67 41.41 4.39 0.58
C ALA A 67 41.72 2.90 0.80
N SER A 68 41.73 2.21 -0.33
CA SER A 68 42.55 1.03 -0.66
C SER A 68 41.96 -0.37 -0.47
N SER A 69 42.26 -1.18 -1.50
CA SER A 69 42.21 -2.63 -1.62
C SER A 69 40.95 -3.27 -2.23
N GLN A 70 41.25 -4.13 -3.20
CA GLN A 70 40.39 -4.76 -4.18
C GLN A 70 39.69 -6.00 -3.60
N THR A 71 38.80 -6.57 -4.42
CA THR A 71 38.30 -7.96 -4.36
C THR A 71 37.43 -8.34 -3.14
N ASP A 72 36.12 -8.06 -3.24
CA ASP A 72 35.00 -8.97 -2.88
C ASP A 72 33.65 -8.21 -2.79
N ARG A 73 33.25 -7.58 -3.91
CA ARG A 73 32.05 -6.72 -3.96
C ARG A 73 30.81 -7.38 -4.57
N LEU A 74 30.60 -8.69 -4.38
CA LEU A 74 29.41 -9.37 -4.90
C LEU A 74 28.52 -10.08 -3.87
N LEU A 75 28.84 -10.07 -2.56
CA LEU A 75 28.02 -10.81 -1.58
C LEU A 75 27.51 -10.00 -0.37
N LEU A 76 27.83 -8.71 -0.25
CA LEU A 76 27.42 -7.89 0.90
C LEU A 76 26.34 -6.83 0.61
N SER A 77 25.84 -6.74 -0.63
CA SER A 77 24.74 -5.82 -0.96
C SER A 77 23.35 -6.38 -0.64
N GLN A 78 23.25 -7.67 -0.27
CA GLN A 78 21.96 -8.33 -0.05
C GLN A 78 21.33 -7.97 1.32
N GLU A 79 22.15 -7.70 2.33
CA GLU A 79 21.67 -7.31 3.68
C GLU A 79 21.20 -5.85 3.79
N ALA A 80 21.43 -5.01 2.78
CA ALA A 80 20.91 -3.64 2.73
C ALA A 80 19.42 -3.58 2.34
N THR A 81 18.82 -4.68 1.89
CA THR A 81 17.39 -4.73 1.51
C THR A 81 16.44 -4.98 2.68
N ASN A 82 16.95 -5.26 3.89
CA ASN A 82 16.15 -5.85 4.97
C ASN A 82 15.05 -4.95 5.54
N ASP A 83 15.09 -3.63 5.37
CA ASP A 83 14.17 -2.71 6.06
C ASP A 83 13.17 -1.96 5.18
N ARG A 84 13.07 -2.33 3.90
CA ARG A 84 12.10 -1.70 2.99
C ARG A 84 10.73 -2.34 3.16
N GLN A 85 9.75 -1.55 3.59
CA GLN A 85 8.34 -1.90 3.64
C GLN A 85 7.55 -0.91 2.78
N LEU A 86 6.52 -1.41 2.11
CA LEU A 86 5.53 -0.60 1.42
C LEU A 86 4.16 -1.08 1.87
N ARG A 87 3.58 -0.39 2.85
CA ARG A 87 2.28 -0.74 3.42
C ARG A 87 1.21 0.17 2.88
N VAL A 88 0.20 -0.42 2.27
CA VAL A 88 -1.03 0.25 1.85
C VAL A 88 -2.10 -0.02 2.89
N ILE A 89 -2.51 1.03 3.58
CA ILE A 89 -3.50 0.99 4.66
C ILE A 89 -4.71 1.80 4.22
N VAL A 90 -5.89 1.19 4.25
CA VAL A 90 -7.16 1.88 4.02
C VAL A 90 -7.87 2.02 5.35
N GLU A 91 -8.21 3.25 5.71
CA GLU A 91 -8.79 3.59 7.00
C GLU A 91 -10.12 4.34 6.80
N CYS A 92 -11.05 4.15 7.73
CA CYS A 92 -12.28 4.91 7.84
C CYS A 92 -12.30 5.61 9.20
N GLY A 93 -12.29 6.94 9.22
CA GLY A 93 -12.27 7.67 10.49
C GLY A 93 -12.42 9.18 10.35
N PRO A 94 -12.57 9.89 11.48
CA PRO A 94 -12.67 11.34 11.48
C PRO A 94 -11.41 11.97 10.84
N PHE A 95 -11.63 12.98 10.01
CA PHE A 95 -10.55 13.76 9.42
C PHE A 95 -10.00 14.70 10.50
N GLU A 96 -8.89 14.35 11.12
CA GLU A 96 -8.15 15.32 11.93
C GLU A 96 -7.42 16.28 10.99
N ASP A 97 -8.14 17.29 10.52
CA ASP A 97 -7.53 18.46 9.93
C ASP A 97 -6.70 19.14 11.03
N LYS A 98 -5.40 18.82 11.13
CA LYS A 98 -4.44 19.53 11.96
C LYS A 98 -4.16 20.92 11.37
N ARG A 99 -5.21 21.72 11.16
CA ARG A 99 -5.13 23.14 10.83
C ARG A 99 -6.03 23.91 11.80
N LEU A 100 -5.38 24.47 12.82
CA LEU A 100 -5.79 25.67 13.57
C LEU A 100 -7.23 25.67 14.14
N ALA A 101 -7.45 24.92 15.24
CA ALA A 101 -8.52 25.27 16.18
C ALA A 101 -8.07 26.44 17.08
N THR A 102 -7.75 27.59 16.49
CA THR A 102 -7.76 28.87 17.20
C THR A 102 -9.15 29.47 17.01
N SER A 103 -10.11 29.05 17.83
CA SER A 103 -11.31 29.87 18.01
C SER A 103 -11.60 30.01 19.49
N LYS A 104 -11.32 31.21 19.99
CA LYS A 104 -11.84 31.72 21.25
C LYS A 104 -13.34 31.98 21.03
N SER A 105 -14.21 31.27 21.73
CA SER A 105 -15.39 31.88 22.35
C SER A 105 -16.02 30.89 23.31
N ALA A 106 -16.16 31.31 24.56
CA ALA A 106 -16.80 30.58 25.63
C ALA A 106 -18.32 30.78 25.56
N ILE A 107 -19.10 29.70 25.49
CA ILE A 107 -20.41 29.58 26.16
C ILE A 107 -20.61 28.10 26.56
N ASP A 108 -20.85 27.92 27.84
CA ASP A 108 -21.10 26.67 28.57
C ASP A 108 -22.40 25.98 28.09
N LEU A 109 -22.27 24.78 27.53
CA LEU A 109 -23.35 23.78 27.42
C LEU A 109 -22.75 22.40 27.68
N LYS A 110 -22.92 21.94 28.91
CA LYS A 110 -22.41 20.68 29.45
C LYS A 110 -23.22 19.49 28.90
N LEU A 111 -22.95 19.10 27.65
CA LEU A 111 -23.25 17.74 27.18
C LEU A 111 -22.19 16.76 27.70
N PRO A 112 -22.51 15.48 27.92
CA PRO A 112 -21.49 14.47 28.23
C PRO A 112 -20.52 14.37 27.05
N SER A 113 -19.33 14.94 27.25
CA SER A 113 -18.19 14.87 26.35
C SER A 113 -17.76 13.42 26.18
N PHE A 114 -18.22 12.77 25.11
CA PHE A 114 -17.53 11.60 24.55
C PHE A 114 -16.27 12.09 23.83
N SER A 115 -15.31 12.61 24.60
CA SER A 115 -13.97 12.95 24.15
C SER A 115 -13.11 11.69 24.11
N GLN A 116 -13.55 10.68 23.37
CA GLN A 116 -12.63 9.72 22.77
C GLN A 116 -12.54 10.13 21.31
N THR A 117 -11.40 10.69 20.92
CA THR A 117 -10.98 10.74 19.52
C THR A 117 -11.03 9.30 19.02
N ALA A 118 -12.13 8.94 18.37
CA ALA A 118 -12.34 7.58 17.88
C ALA A 118 -11.18 7.25 16.94
N SER A 119 -10.39 6.24 17.32
CA SER A 119 -9.28 5.79 16.49
C SER A 119 -9.81 5.37 15.12
N PRO A 120 -9.15 5.76 14.01
CA PRO A 120 -9.56 5.35 12.67
C PRO A 120 -9.69 3.83 12.58
N LEU A 121 -10.79 3.36 12.00
CA LEU A 121 -11.01 1.95 11.73
C LEU A 121 -10.15 1.53 10.53
N VAL A 122 -9.22 0.62 10.73
CA VAL A 122 -8.42 0.05 9.64
C VAL A 122 -9.26 -0.98 8.89
N LEU A 123 -9.58 -0.67 7.63
CA LEU A 123 -10.34 -1.55 6.74
C LEU A 123 -9.42 -2.54 6.01
N SER A 124 -8.20 -2.12 5.68
CA SER A 124 -7.19 -2.97 5.02
C SER A 124 -5.79 -2.50 5.39
N ASP A 125 -4.85 -3.42 5.48
CA ASP A 125 -3.44 -3.16 5.80
C ASP A 125 -2.60 -4.24 5.13
N VAL A 126 -1.95 -3.87 4.03
CA VAL A 126 -1.21 -4.82 3.20
C VAL A 126 0.22 -4.36 2.99
N ASP A 127 1.17 -5.23 3.29
CA ASP A 127 2.58 -5.04 2.98
C ASP A 127 2.90 -5.65 1.61
N VAL A 128 3.00 -4.79 0.60
CA VAL A 128 3.23 -5.18 -0.79
C VAL A 128 4.62 -5.80 -0.98
N VAL A 129 5.63 -5.33 -0.23
CA VAL A 129 6.99 -5.86 -0.31
C VAL A 129 7.02 -7.28 0.27
N ARG A 130 6.30 -7.53 1.36
CA ARG A 130 6.20 -8.84 1.97
C ARG A 130 5.61 -9.88 1.01
N VAL A 131 4.49 -9.56 0.35
CA VAL A 131 3.88 -10.45 -0.66
C VAL A 131 4.87 -10.75 -1.78
N ASN A 132 5.56 -9.72 -2.30
CA ASN A 132 6.54 -9.90 -3.37
C ASN A 132 7.72 -10.78 -2.94
N ARG A 133 8.20 -10.63 -1.69
CA ARG A 133 9.29 -11.47 -1.14
C ARG A 133 8.90 -12.94 -1.10
N VAL A 134 7.68 -13.27 -0.69
CA VAL A 134 7.18 -14.66 -0.62
C VAL A 134 7.27 -15.33 -2.00
N TYR A 135 6.95 -14.61 -3.05
CA TYR A 135 6.88 -15.15 -4.41
C TYR A 135 8.12 -14.87 -5.28
N PHE A 136 9.14 -14.18 -4.76
CA PHE A 136 10.28 -13.69 -5.54
C PHE A 136 11.08 -14.80 -6.24
N HIS A 137 11.21 -15.96 -5.60
CA HIS A 137 11.92 -17.13 -6.14
C HIS A 137 10.97 -18.18 -6.77
N THR A 138 9.73 -17.80 -7.06
CA THR A 138 8.71 -18.70 -7.62
C THR A 138 8.32 -18.30 -9.04
N GLU A 139 7.68 -19.21 -9.77
CA GLU A 139 7.08 -18.92 -11.09
C GLU A 139 5.96 -17.87 -11.03
N TYR A 140 5.40 -17.63 -9.84
CA TYR A 140 4.31 -16.69 -9.61
C TYR A 140 4.78 -15.25 -9.36
N ARG A 141 6.09 -14.97 -9.40
CA ARG A 141 6.65 -13.64 -9.12
C ARG A 141 5.94 -12.50 -9.89
N LEU A 142 5.69 -12.71 -11.18
CA LEU A 142 5.04 -11.69 -12.03
C LEU A 142 3.53 -11.56 -11.77
N LYS A 143 2.93 -12.52 -11.07
CA LYS A 143 1.51 -12.55 -10.70
C LYS A 143 1.27 -12.18 -9.23
N ALA A 144 2.34 -12.03 -8.45
CA ALA A 144 2.29 -11.82 -7.01
C ALA A 144 1.59 -10.52 -6.63
N VAL A 145 1.89 -9.44 -7.36
CA VAL A 145 1.26 -8.12 -7.21
C VAL A 145 1.05 -7.54 -8.59
N ILE A 146 -0.20 -7.21 -8.92
CA ILE A 146 -0.58 -6.57 -10.18
C ILE A 146 -1.41 -5.34 -9.85
N VAL A 147 -1.20 -4.24 -10.57
CA VAL A 147 -1.93 -2.99 -10.33
C VAL A 147 -2.54 -2.48 -11.62
N TYR A 148 -3.85 -2.39 -11.69
CA TYR A 148 -4.57 -1.85 -12.84
C TYR A 148 -4.98 -0.41 -12.57
N ARG A 149 -4.90 0.45 -13.59
CA ARG A 149 -5.36 1.82 -13.51
C ARG A 149 -6.46 2.07 -14.53
N GLN A 150 -7.56 2.68 -14.06
CA GLN A 150 -8.61 3.20 -14.92
C GLN A 150 -9.09 4.54 -14.37
N ASN A 151 -8.71 5.65 -15.01
CA ASN A 151 -9.01 7.02 -14.55
C ASN A 151 -8.57 7.22 -13.08
N LYS A 152 -9.52 7.58 -12.21
CA LYS A 152 -9.38 7.78 -10.76
C LYS A 152 -9.35 6.48 -9.94
N CYS A 153 -9.50 5.34 -10.60
CA CYS A 153 -9.60 4.04 -9.96
C CYS A 153 -8.30 3.26 -10.12
N VAL A 154 -7.82 2.70 -9.01
CA VAL A 154 -6.67 1.78 -8.97
C VAL A 154 -7.11 0.46 -8.36
N LEU A 155 -6.82 -0.65 -9.04
CA LEU A 155 -7.09 -2.00 -8.56
C LEU A 155 -5.77 -2.71 -8.28
N LEU A 156 -5.52 -3.06 -7.03
CA LEU A 156 -4.39 -3.89 -6.63
C LEU A 156 -4.87 -5.34 -6.47
N ARG A 157 -4.24 -6.27 -7.18
CA ARG A 157 -4.44 -7.71 -7.01
C ARG A 157 -3.16 -8.32 -6.46
N MET A 158 -3.28 -9.02 -5.34
CA MET A 158 -2.14 -9.59 -4.61
C MET A 158 -2.42 -11.04 -4.28
N LEU A 159 -1.45 -11.93 -4.48
CA LEU A 159 -1.58 -13.32 -4.04
C LEU A 159 -1.56 -13.42 -2.51
N ASP A 160 -2.30 -14.37 -1.97
CA ASP A 160 -2.23 -14.68 -0.53
C ASP A 160 -0.85 -15.27 -0.19
N GLU A 161 -0.28 -14.94 0.96
CA GLU A 161 1.05 -15.41 1.34
C GLU A 161 1.09 -16.92 1.64
N ARG A 162 -0.05 -17.53 1.96
CA ARG A 162 -0.16 -18.92 2.41
C ARG A 162 -0.74 -19.84 1.34
N ASP A 163 -1.48 -19.28 0.38
CA ASP A 163 -2.20 -20.04 -0.64
C ASP A 163 -2.11 -19.34 -2.00
N VAL A 164 -1.32 -19.90 -2.91
CA VAL A 164 -1.13 -19.37 -4.27
C VAL A 164 -2.42 -19.40 -5.08
N ASN A 165 -3.41 -20.21 -4.69
CA ASN A 165 -4.71 -20.28 -5.34
C ASN A 165 -5.68 -19.23 -4.77
N LYS A 166 -5.21 -18.30 -3.93
CA LYS A 166 -6.02 -17.20 -3.42
C LYS A 166 -5.38 -15.87 -3.74
N ALA A 167 -6.21 -14.88 -4.03
CA ALA A 167 -5.79 -13.51 -4.21
C ALA A 167 -6.70 -12.54 -3.46
N VAL A 168 -6.10 -11.49 -2.92
CA VAL A 168 -6.80 -10.33 -2.37
C VAL A 168 -6.83 -9.25 -3.44
N ARG A 169 -7.99 -8.64 -3.64
CA ARG A 169 -8.18 -7.50 -4.53
C ARG A 169 -8.60 -6.27 -3.75
N LEU A 170 -7.93 -5.14 -3.97
CA LEU A 170 -8.26 -3.84 -3.41
C LEU A 170 -8.56 -2.87 -4.55
N GLN A 171 -9.78 -2.34 -4.61
CA GLN A 171 -10.15 -1.28 -5.54
C GLN A 171 -10.24 0.05 -4.78
N LEU A 172 -9.39 1.00 -5.15
CA LEU A 172 -9.27 2.34 -4.59
C LEU A 172 -9.80 3.35 -5.61
N GLU A 173 -10.83 4.13 -5.27
CA GLU A 173 -11.31 5.24 -6.09
C GLU A 173 -10.92 6.55 -5.42
N PHE A 174 -9.96 7.28 -6.02
CA PHE A 174 -9.43 8.53 -5.50
C PHE A 174 -10.29 9.73 -5.92
N GLN A 175 -10.27 10.79 -5.12
CA GLN A 175 -10.99 12.03 -5.44
C GLN A 175 -10.35 12.81 -6.59
N LYS A 176 -9.02 12.77 -6.67
CA LYS A 176 -8.21 13.52 -7.64
C LYS A 176 -7.31 12.59 -8.44
N ASP A 177 -7.08 12.93 -9.70
CA ASP A 177 -6.14 12.21 -10.56
C ASP A 177 -4.68 12.37 -10.06
N GLU A 178 -4.34 13.53 -9.49
CA GLU A 178 -3.03 13.76 -8.86
C GLU A 178 -2.72 12.77 -7.74
N ASP A 179 -3.74 12.36 -6.98
CA ASP A 179 -3.59 11.38 -5.90
C ASP A 179 -3.32 9.98 -6.46
N VAL A 180 -3.91 9.65 -7.63
CA VAL A 180 -3.62 8.41 -8.36
C VAL A 180 -2.17 8.39 -8.82
N GLU A 181 -1.71 9.45 -9.47
CA GLU A 181 -0.33 9.52 -9.97
C GLU A 181 0.68 9.44 -8.82
N THR A 182 0.40 10.14 -7.72
CA THR A 182 1.25 10.07 -6.53
C THR A 182 1.23 8.66 -5.94
N PHE A 183 0.07 8.03 -5.80
CA PHE A 183 -0.04 6.65 -5.33
C PHE A 183 0.77 5.69 -6.20
N LEU A 184 0.61 5.76 -7.53
CA LEU A 184 1.34 4.92 -8.49
C LEU A 184 2.85 5.14 -8.39
N SER A 185 3.31 6.40 -8.27
CA SER A 185 4.74 6.68 -8.08
C SER A 185 5.30 6.06 -6.79
N LEU A 186 4.53 6.04 -5.70
CA LEU A 186 4.98 5.47 -4.43
C LEU A 186 5.11 3.95 -4.47
N ILE A 187 4.27 3.28 -5.25
CA ILE A 187 4.32 1.83 -5.43
C ILE A 187 5.37 1.43 -6.48
N GLU A 188 5.59 2.25 -7.52
CA GLU A 188 6.56 2.00 -8.60
C GLU A 188 8.02 2.26 -8.18
N VAL A 189 8.29 3.26 -7.33
CA VAL A 189 9.66 3.72 -6.98
C VAL A 189 10.42 2.73 -6.06
N GLY A 190 9.86 1.56 -5.76
CA GLY A 190 10.60 0.46 -5.16
C GLY A 190 11.52 -0.24 -6.15
N HIS A 191 12.79 0.17 -6.24
CA HIS A 191 13.91 -0.47 -6.98
C HIS A 191 14.24 -1.94 -6.57
N SER A 192 13.26 -2.72 -6.11
CA SER A 192 13.39 -4.13 -5.81
C SER A 192 12.15 -4.86 -6.29
N ALA A 193 12.26 -5.42 -7.49
CA ALA A 193 11.52 -6.59 -7.94
C ALA A 193 9.98 -6.53 -8.02
N VAL A 194 9.33 -5.39 -7.76
CA VAL A 194 7.87 -5.30 -7.93
C VAL A 194 7.62 -5.05 -9.42
N ALA A 195 7.29 -6.12 -10.15
CA ALA A 195 6.78 -5.98 -11.51
C ALA A 195 5.33 -5.48 -11.41
N ILE A 196 5.18 -4.18 -11.17
CA ILE A 196 3.87 -3.52 -11.19
C ILE A 196 3.49 -3.35 -12.66
N PHE A 197 2.66 -4.25 -13.16
CA PHE A 197 2.10 -4.12 -14.50
C PHE A 197 0.93 -3.13 -14.45
N VAL A 198 1.22 -1.84 -14.66
CA VAL A 198 0.19 -0.84 -14.86
C VAL A 198 -0.42 -1.03 -16.24
N MET A 199 -1.58 -1.68 -16.30
CA MET A 199 -2.37 -1.69 -17.52
C MET A 199 -3.23 -0.43 -17.54
N THR A 200 -2.97 0.46 -18.50
CA THR A 200 -3.82 1.60 -18.83
C THR A 200 -4.79 1.18 -19.93
N SER A 201 -6.09 1.18 -19.65
CA SER A 201 -7.10 1.03 -20.72
C SER A 201 -7.17 2.33 -21.53
N HIS A 202 -6.81 2.27 -22.82
CA HIS A 202 -7.04 3.33 -23.79
C HIS A 202 -8.52 3.44 -24.17
#